data_AF-A0A650AQX6-F1
#
_entry.id   AF-A0A650AQX6-F1
#
_cell.length_a   1.000
_cell.length_b   1.000
_cell.length_c   1.000
_cell.angle_alpha   90.00
_cell.angle_beta   90.00
_cell.angle_gamma   90.00
#
_symmetry.space_group_name_H-M   'P 1'
#
loop_
_entity.id
_entity.type
_entity.pdbx_description
1 polymer ?
#
loop_
_entity_poly.entity_id
_entity_poly.type
_entity_poly.pdbx_seq_one_letter_code
_entity_poly.pdbx_strand_id
1 'polypeptide(L)'
;LSVTSPYNADFDGDEMNLHVPQSEETRAEVKELCLVPLNIVSPQKNGPLMGIVQDSLAGAYKLCRRDVFLTKEQIMNCMLWVPNWDGVIPQPAIYKPRPRWTGKQLISMVIPKEVSLFNGTDSGENAPLKDEGLLIQAGQLMYGLLTKKNIGAAAGGIVHISYNELGPEGAMAFLNGVQQVVTYWLLNNGHSIGIGDTIPDAATIAKVQVHIDEEKAEVARLTAMATAN
;
A
#
# COMPACT_ATOMS: atom_id res chain seq x y z
N LEU A 1 6.80 -10.62 1.28
CA LEU A 1 7.64 -9.38 1.26
C LEU A 1 7.49 -8.52 2.52
N SER A 2 6.30 -8.40 3.12
CA SER A 2 6.06 -7.52 4.28
C SER A 2 6.92 -7.71 5.54
N VAL A 3 7.67 -8.82 5.65
CA VAL A 3 8.58 -9.11 6.77
C VAL A 3 9.99 -8.54 6.57
N THR A 4 10.33 -8.01 5.40
CA THR A 4 11.67 -7.41 5.17
C THR A 4 11.89 -6.18 6.04
N SER A 5 10.84 -5.40 6.29
CA SER A 5 10.91 -4.17 7.11
C SER A 5 11.39 -4.41 8.55
N PRO A 6 10.81 -5.33 9.35
CA PRO A 6 11.31 -5.58 10.70
C PRO A 6 12.70 -6.22 10.75
N TYR A 7 13.11 -6.99 9.73
CA TYR A 7 14.46 -7.54 9.64
C TYR A 7 15.49 -6.54 9.12
N ASN A 8 15.04 -5.39 8.58
CA ASN A 8 15.88 -4.42 7.89
C ASN A 8 16.82 -5.09 6.88
N ALA A 9 16.26 -6.03 6.12
CA ALA A 9 16.96 -6.84 5.15
C ALA A 9 16.42 -6.56 3.75
N ASP A 10 17.26 -6.79 2.75
CA ASP A 10 16.86 -6.84 1.35
C ASP A 10 17.30 -8.17 0.68
N PHE A 11 17.42 -8.17 -0.64
CA PHE A 11 17.71 -9.38 -1.42
C PHE A 11 18.92 -9.17 -2.35
N ASP A 12 19.85 -8.27 -2.01
CA ASP A 12 21.05 -8.00 -2.80
C ASP A 12 22.29 -8.85 -2.40
N GLY A 13 22.14 -9.68 -1.36
CA GLY A 13 23.20 -10.55 -0.84
C GLY A 13 23.14 -10.83 0.67
N ASP A 14 22.15 -10.28 1.37
CA ASP A 14 21.97 -10.48 2.81
C ASP A 14 21.88 -11.97 3.23
N GLU A 15 22.56 -12.30 4.32
CA GLU A 15 22.54 -13.63 4.94
C GLU A 15 21.77 -13.59 6.28
N MET A 16 20.94 -14.60 6.53
CA MET A 16 20.18 -14.74 7.78
C MET A 16 20.40 -16.10 8.43
N ASN A 17 20.62 -16.11 9.74
CA ASN A 17 20.81 -17.33 10.52
C ASN A 17 19.47 -17.98 10.90
N LEU A 18 19.37 -19.31 10.78
CA LEU A 18 18.22 -20.09 11.21
C LEU A 18 18.60 -21.00 12.38
N HIS A 19 17.82 -20.93 13.46
CA HIS A 19 18.02 -21.74 14.66
C HIS A 19 16.82 -22.67 14.87
N VAL A 20 17.06 -23.96 15.12
CA VAL A 20 16.02 -24.96 15.31
C VAL A 20 15.87 -25.29 16.80
N PRO A 21 14.74 -24.95 17.46
CA PRO A 21 14.50 -25.32 18.85
C PRO A 21 14.41 -26.84 19.01
N GLN A 22 15.13 -27.39 19.99
CA GLN A 22 15.28 -28.84 20.17
C GLN A 22 14.32 -29.45 21.20
N SER A 23 13.89 -28.68 22.21
CA SER A 23 12.96 -29.14 23.25
C SER A 23 11.53 -28.69 22.96
N GLU A 24 10.54 -29.43 23.47
CA GLU A 24 9.13 -29.07 23.30
C GLU A 24 8.80 -27.77 24.05
N GLU A 25 9.45 -27.50 25.18
CA GLU A 25 9.29 -26.26 25.94
C GLU A 25 9.73 -25.05 25.11
N THR A 26 10.91 -25.11 24.49
CA THR A 26 11.40 -24.00 23.65
C THR A 26 10.61 -23.89 22.35
N ARG A 27 10.13 -25.01 21.78
CA ARG A 27 9.22 -24.99 20.62
C ARG A 27 7.92 -24.25 20.95
N ALA A 28 7.34 -24.52 22.12
CA ALA A 28 6.15 -23.81 22.59
C ALA A 28 6.43 -22.33 22.82
N GLU A 29 7.55 -21.99 23.47
CA GLU A 29 7.94 -20.59 23.72
C GLU A 29 8.07 -19.77 22.42
N VAL A 30 8.82 -20.28 21.44
CA VAL A 30 9.01 -19.61 20.15
C VAL A 30 7.67 -19.46 19.42
N LYS A 31 6.79 -20.47 19.49
CA LYS A 31 5.49 -20.43 18.84
C LYS A 31 4.53 -19.43 19.49
N GLU A 32 4.48 -19.36 20.82
CA GLU A 32 3.50 -18.56 21.55
C GLU A 32 3.97 -17.12 21.83
N LEU A 33 5.28 -16.83 21.71
CA LEU A 33 5.83 -15.49 21.97
C LEU A 33 6.52 -14.86 20.74
N CYS A 34 7.30 -15.65 19.99
CA CYS A 34 8.21 -15.12 18.97
C CYS A 34 7.69 -15.27 17.55
N LEU A 35 6.49 -15.81 17.34
CA LEU A 35 5.94 -16.01 16.01
C LEU A 35 5.71 -14.66 15.32
N VAL A 36 5.99 -14.60 14.02
CA VAL A 36 5.91 -13.37 13.22
C VAL A 36 4.56 -12.67 13.32
N PRO A 37 3.39 -13.37 13.23
CA PRO A 37 2.10 -12.71 13.36
C PRO A 37 1.92 -12.00 14.69
N LEU A 38 2.39 -12.59 15.81
CA LEU A 38 2.31 -12.00 17.15
C LEU A 38 3.15 -10.72 17.30
N ASN A 39 4.06 -10.48 16.35
CA ASN A 39 4.99 -9.36 16.33
C ASN A 39 4.70 -8.38 15.19
N ILE A 40 3.51 -8.44 14.57
CA ILE A 40 3.09 -7.46 13.55
C ILE A 40 3.02 -6.06 14.15
N VAL A 41 2.45 -5.92 15.36
CA VAL A 41 2.36 -4.66 16.12
C VAL A 41 3.40 -4.65 17.22
N SER A 42 4.23 -3.62 17.26
CA SER A 42 5.30 -3.49 18.25
C SER A 42 4.93 -2.53 19.38
N PRO A 43 5.26 -2.86 20.64
CA PRO A 43 5.08 -1.97 21.78
C PRO A 43 6.00 -0.73 21.72
N GLN A 44 7.07 -0.74 20.91
CA GLN A 44 7.99 0.40 20.81
C GLN A 44 7.30 1.69 20.36
N LYS A 45 6.33 1.58 19.44
CA LYS A 45 5.60 2.72 18.85
C LYS A 45 4.09 2.57 18.94
N ASN A 46 3.61 1.53 19.64
CA ASN A 46 2.19 1.15 19.69
C ASN A 46 1.56 1.09 18.29
N GLY A 47 2.26 0.45 17.34
CA GLY A 47 1.83 0.40 15.95
C GLY A 47 2.51 -0.69 15.13
N PRO A 48 2.04 -0.94 13.89
CA PRO A 48 2.57 -2.00 13.06
C PRO A 48 4.03 -1.76 12.67
N LEU A 49 4.84 -2.82 12.65
CA LEU A 49 6.16 -2.85 12.01
C LEU A 49 6.10 -3.43 10.60
N MET A 50 5.09 -4.26 10.33
CA MET A 50 4.86 -4.90 9.04
C MET A 50 3.73 -4.22 8.30
N GLY A 51 3.85 -4.14 6.97
CA GLY A 51 2.83 -3.55 6.11
C GLY A 51 3.07 -3.89 4.65
N ILE A 52 2.17 -3.47 3.77
CA ILE A 52 2.33 -3.65 2.33
C ILE A 52 3.41 -2.69 1.81
N VAL A 53 4.37 -3.25 1.06
CA VAL A 53 5.54 -2.55 0.53
C VAL A 53 5.79 -2.92 -0.93
N GLN A 54 6.69 -2.18 -1.59
CA GLN A 54 7.17 -2.47 -2.95
C GLN A 54 6.03 -2.65 -3.97
N ASP A 55 6.08 -3.68 -4.80
CA ASP A 55 5.18 -3.91 -5.92
C ASP A 55 3.73 -4.04 -5.50
N SER A 56 3.46 -4.71 -4.38
CA SER A 56 2.08 -4.81 -3.87
C SER A 56 1.55 -3.46 -3.41
N LEU A 57 2.40 -2.54 -2.93
CA LEU A 57 1.99 -1.18 -2.57
C LEU A 57 1.68 -0.35 -3.84
N ALA A 58 2.57 -0.36 -4.82
CA ALA A 58 2.37 0.33 -6.08
C ALA A 58 1.17 -0.22 -6.86
N GLY A 59 1.04 -1.54 -6.89
CA GLY A 59 -0.09 -2.25 -7.50
C GLY A 59 -1.41 -1.93 -6.82
N ALA A 60 -1.45 -1.88 -5.49
CA ALA A 60 -2.68 -1.56 -4.75
C ALA A 60 -3.14 -0.13 -5.05
N TYR A 61 -2.21 0.82 -5.09
CA TYR A 61 -2.49 2.19 -5.48
C TYR A 61 -3.07 2.28 -6.90
N LYS A 62 -2.41 1.62 -7.88
CA LYS A 62 -2.87 1.60 -9.28
C LYS A 62 -4.23 0.94 -9.42
N LEU A 63 -4.42 -0.23 -8.80
CA LEU A 63 -5.66 -1.00 -8.83
C LEU A 63 -6.85 -0.18 -8.30
N CYS A 64 -6.63 0.64 -7.27
CA CYS A 64 -7.69 1.42 -6.65
C CYS A 64 -8.11 2.67 -7.45
N ARG A 65 -7.45 3.02 -8.56
CA ARG A 65 -7.84 4.22 -9.34
C ARG A 65 -9.25 4.08 -9.95
N ARG A 66 -9.97 5.19 -10.11
CA ARG A 66 -11.35 5.22 -10.67
C ARG A 66 -11.45 4.70 -12.09
N ASP A 67 -10.39 4.85 -12.86
CA ASP A 67 -10.31 4.46 -14.27
C ASP A 67 -9.97 2.98 -14.47
N VAL A 68 -9.78 2.21 -13.39
CA VAL A 68 -9.51 0.78 -13.47
C VAL A 68 -10.81 -0.01 -13.46
N PHE A 69 -11.11 -0.61 -14.62
CA PHE A 69 -12.23 -1.51 -14.81
C PHE A 69 -11.76 -2.91 -15.22
N LEU A 70 -12.32 -3.92 -14.59
CA LEU A 70 -12.07 -5.32 -14.84
C LEU A 70 -13.22 -5.94 -15.64
N THR A 71 -12.84 -6.74 -16.62
CA THR A 71 -13.76 -7.65 -17.33
C THR A 71 -14.15 -8.83 -16.45
N LYS A 72 -15.18 -9.57 -16.86
CA LYS A 72 -15.66 -10.74 -16.11
C LYS A 72 -14.57 -11.81 -16.01
N GLU A 73 -13.83 -12.02 -17.10
CA GLU A 73 -12.75 -13.00 -17.18
C GLU A 73 -11.60 -12.62 -16.25
N GLN A 74 -11.19 -11.35 -16.27
CA GLN A 74 -10.11 -10.85 -15.41
C GLN A 74 -10.48 -10.96 -13.93
N ILE A 75 -11.71 -10.56 -13.56
CA ILE A 75 -12.08 -10.57 -12.15
C ILE A 75 -12.23 -11.99 -11.61
N MET A 76 -12.79 -12.92 -12.40
CA MET A 76 -12.86 -14.34 -12.03
C MET A 76 -11.47 -14.92 -11.77
N ASN A 77 -10.49 -14.62 -12.62
CA ASN A 77 -9.12 -15.08 -12.41
C ASN A 77 -8.48 -14.46 -11.15
N CYS A 78 -8.74 -13.17 -10.88
CA CYS A 78 -8.23 -12.52 -9.67
C CYS A 78 -8.87 -13.07 -8.39
N MET A 79 -10.16 -13.42 -8.44
CA MET A 79 -10.92 -13.95 -7.29
C MET A 79 -10.39 -15.29 -6.78
N LEU A 80 -9.78 -16.11 -7.64
CA LEU A 80 -9.15 -17.37 -7.22
C LEU A 80 -8.00 -17.16 -6.23
N TRP A 81 -7.43 -15.95 -6.18
CA TRP A 81 -6.36 -15.57 -5.28
C TRP A 81 -6.86 -14.86 -4.02
N VAL A 82 -8.17 -14.63 -3.89
CA VAL A 82 -8.75 -14.06 -2.67
C VAL A 82 -8.81 -15.15 -1.60
N PRO A 83 -8.16 -14.97 -0.44
CA PRO A 83 -8.17 -15.98 0.61
C PRO A 83 -9.59 -16.16 1.16
N ASN A 84 -9.99 -17.41 1.39
CA ASN A 84 -11.30 -17.77 1.94
C ASN A 84 -12.50 -17.17 1.16
N TRP A 85 -12.36 -17.02 -0.16
CA TRP A 85 -13.46 -16.56 -1.01
C TRP A 85 -14.67 -17.49 -0.89
N ASP A 86 -15.85 -16.90 -0.76
CA ASP A 86 -17.14 -17.58 -0.54
C ASP A 86 -17.72 -18.22 -1.82
N GLY A 87 -17.02 -18.11 -2.95
CA GLY A 87 -17.48 -18.61 -4.24
C GLY A 87 -18.49 -17.69 -4.94
N VAL A 88 -18.84 -16.55 -4.35
CA VAL A 88 -19.83 -15.61 -4.89
C VAL A 88 -19.13 -14.49 -5.65
N ILE A 89 -19.48 -14.36 -6.92
CA ILE A 89 -19.03 -13.22 -7.72
C ILE A 89 -19.90 -12.01 -7.34
N PRO A 90 -19.31 -10.89 -6.87
CA PRO A 90 -20.04 -9.69 -6.53
C PRO A 90 -20.72 -9.09 -7.77
N GLN A 91 -21.73 -8.27 -7.53
CA GLN A 91 -22.39 -7.55 -8.60
C GLN A 91 -21.44 -6.54 -9.27
N PRO A 92 -21.48 -6.40 -10.61
CA PRO A 92 -20.67 -5.42 -11.31
C PRO A 92 -21.08 -4.00 -10.93
N ALA A 93 -20.11 -3.11 -10.79
CA ALA A 93 -20.38 -1.68 -10.58
C ALA A 93 -21.10 -1.04 -11.78
N ILE A 94 -20.82 -1.53 -13.00
CA ILE A 94 -21.44 -1.06 -14.24
C ILE A 94 -22.08 -2.26 -14.93
N TYR A 95 -23.38 -2.17 -15.24
CA TYR A 95 -24.13 -3.23 -15.90
C TYR A 95 -24.14 -3.12 -17.44
N LYS A 96 -24.27 -1.89 -17.96
CA LYS A 96 -24.43 -1.60 -19.39
C LYS A 96 -23.33 -0.64 -19.87
N PRO A 97 -22.85 -0.75 -21.12
CA PRO A 97 -23.27 -1.71 -22.16
C PRO A 97 -22.72 -3.13 -21.93
N ARG A 98 -21.68 -3.28 -21.13
CA ARG A 98 -21.10 -4.57 -20.72
C ARG A 98 -20.81 -4.54 -19.22
N PRO A 99 -20.90 -5.67 -18.51
CA PRO A 99 -20.59 -5.72 -17.10
C PRO A 99 -19.11 -5.38 -16.86
N ARG A 100 -18.87 -4.49 -15.90
CA ARG A 100 -17.53 -4.11 -15.43
C ARG A 100 -17.51 -4.01 -13.92
N TRP A 101 -16.41 -4.48 -13.35
CA TRP A 101 -16.09 -4.34 -11.93
C TRP A 101 -14.98 -3.33 -11.76
N THR A 102 -14.90 -2.70 -10.60
CA THR A 102 -13.80 -1.78 -10.29
C THR A 102 -12.69 -2.49 -9.52
N GLY A 103 -11.47 -1.96 -9.58
CA GLY A 103 -10.40 -2.46 -8.73
C GLY A 103 -10.67 -2.26 -7.23
N LYS A 104 -11.44 -1.23 -6.86
CA LYS A 104 -11.93 -1.03 -5.49
C LYS A 104 -12.83 -2.19 -5.02
N GLN A 105 -13.72 -2.69 -5.88
CA GLN A 105 -14.52 -3.88 -5.56
C GLN A 105 -13.64 -5.12 -5.36
N LEU A 106 -12.61 -5.30 -6.19
CA LEU A 106 -11.69 -6.43 -6.06
C LEU A 106 -10.92 -6.39 -4.72
N ILE A 107 -10.32 -5.25 -4.38
CA ILE A 107 -9.54 -5.14 -3.14
C ILE A 107 -10.41 -5.21 -1.89
N SER A 108 -11.67 -4.77 -1.97
CA SER A 108 -12.63 -4.84 -0.85
C SER A 108 -12.96 -6.27 -0.42
N MET A 109 -12.78 -7.27 -1.29
CA MET A 109 -12.97 -8.67 -0.89
C MET A 109 -11.85 -9.19 0.03
N VAL A 110 -10.71 -8.49 0.07
CA VAL A 110 -9.56 -8.83 0.91
C VAL A 110 -9.61 -8.09 2.25
N ILE A 111 -10.24 -6.92 2.29
CA ILE A 111 -10.36 -6.12 3.51
C ILE A 111 -11.38 -6.80 4.43
N PRO A 112 -11.03 -7.08 5.70
CA PRO A 112 -11.98 -7.68 6.64
C PRO A 112 -13.19 -6.78 6.91
N LYS A 113 -14.34 -7.39 7.19
CA LYS A 113 -15.62 -6.68 7.36
C LYS A 113 -15.64 -5.77 8.60
N GLU A 114 -14.81 -6.09 9.58
CA GLU A 114 -14.65 -5.37 10.85
C GLU A 114 -13.90 -4.05 10.64
N VAL A 115 -13.15 -3.92 9.55
CA VAL A 115 -12.38 -2.71 9.25
C VAL A 115 -13.32 -1.63 8.70
N SER A 116 -13.43 -0.55 9.45
CA SER A 116 -14.00 0.71 8.99
C SER A 116 -13.00 1.84 9.26
N LEU A 117 -12.75 2.66 8.24
CA LEU A 117 -11.75 3.71 8.28
C LEU A 117 -12.25 4.92 7.50
N PHE A 118 -12.14 6.10 8.11
CA PHE A 118 -12.44 7.36 7.46
C PHE A 118 -11.27 8.33 7.62
N ASN A 119 -10.68 8.71 6.48
CA ASN A 119 -9.76 9.82 6.39
C ASN A 119 -10.49 10.93 5.64
N GLY A 120 -10.74 12.03 6.35
CA GLY A 120 -11.40 13.21 5.82
C GLY A 120 -10.69 13.77 4.59
N THR A 121 -11.45 14.47 3.76
CA THR A 121 -10.92 15.22 2.62
C THR A 121 -10.56 16.62 3.09
N ASP A 122 -9.53 17.24 2.51
CA ASP A 122 -9.16 18.63 2.84
C ASP A 122 -10.30 19.60 2.47
N SER A 123 -11.12 19.23 1.49
CA SER A 123 -12.33 19.94 1.06
C SER A 123 -13.54 19.78 2.00
N GLY A 124 -13.53 18.80 2.91
CA GLY A 124 -14.71 18.43 3.71
C GLY A 124 -15.87 17.80 2.92
N GLU A 125 -15.69 17.52 1.64
CA GLU A 125 -16.69 16.86 0.81
C GLU A 125 -16.77 15.35 1.12
N ASN A 126 -17.98 14.83 1.27
CA ASN A 126 -18.26 13.41 1.48
C ASN A 126 -18.18 12.57 0.19
N ALA A 127 -18.08 13.21 -0.98
CA ALA A 127 -18.03 12.58 -2.29
C ALA A 127 -16.98 13.24 -3.19
N PRO A 128 -15.68 13.08 -2.88
CA PRO A 128 -14.62 13.85 -3.50
C PRO A 128 -14.52 13.55 -5.01
N LEU A 129 -14.45 14.58 -5.84
CA LEU A 129 -14.33 14.41 -7.30
C LEU A 129 -13.00 13.76 -7.73
N LYS A 130 -11.93 14.05 -6.98
CA LYS A 130 -10.56 13.60 -7.27
C LYS A 130 -10.13 12.35 -6.52
N ASP A 131 -11.07 11.64 -5.89
CA ASP A 131 -10.76 10.47 -5.05
C ASP A 131 -9.81 10.81 -3.88
N GLU A 132 -9.93 12.04 -3.37
CA GLU A 132 -9.21 12.50 -2.18
C GLU A 132 -9.74 11.81 -0.91
N GLY A 133 -8.91 11.74 0.13
CA GLY A 133 -9.27 11.03 1.37
C GLY A 133 -9.37 9.51 1.19
N LEU A 134 -10.02 8.86 2.15
CA LEU A 134 -10.29 7.41 2.12
C LEU A 134 -11.53 7.10 2.95
N LEU A 135 -12.47 6.33 2.40
CA LEU A 135 -13.58 5.77 3.17
C LEU A 135 -13.69 4.27 2.93
N ILE A 136 -13.52 3.52 4.01
CA ILE A 136 -13.78 2.09 4.09
C ILE A 136 -14.91 1.90 5.09
N GLN A 137 -15.98 1.23 4.68
CA GLN A 137 -17.11 0.94 5.53
C GLN A 137 -17.41 -0.55 5.48
N ALA A 138 -17.37 -1.21 6.64
CA ALA A 138 -17.62 -2.65 6.77
C ALA A 138 -16.80 -3.51 5.76
N GLY A 139 -15.50 -3.22 5.64
CA GLY A 139 -14.59 -3.88 4.68
C GLY A 139 -14.76 -3.46 3.21
N GLN A 140 -15.71 -2.57 2.89
CA GLN A 140 -15.90 -2.09 1.52
C GLN A 140 -15.22 -0.73 1.30
N LEU A 141 -14.33 -0.65 0.32
CA LEU A 141 -13.67 0.58 -0.10
C LEU A 141 -14.61 1.41 -0.98
N MET A 142 -15.19 2.46 -0.39
CA MET A 142 -16.19 3.31 -1.05
C MET A 142 -15.56 4.34 -1.98
N TYR A 143 -14.55 5.06 -1.50
CA TYR A 143 -13.77 6.00 -2.30
C TYR A 143 -12.35 6.15 -1.76
N GLY A 144 -11.48 6.75 -2.56
CA GLY A 144 -10.09 7.02 -2.19
C GLY A 144 -9.11 5.97 -2.71
N LEU A 145 -7.82 6.27 -2.55
CA LEU A 145 -6.73 5.42 -3.03
C LEU A 145 -6.01 4.79 -1.83
N LEU A 146 -5.66 3.50 -1.96
CA LEU A 146 -4.83 2.83 -0.96
C LEU A 146 -3.38 3.29 -1.12
N THR A 147 -2.91 4.07 -0.13
CA THR A 147 -1.54 4.57 -0.06
C THR A 147 -0.79 3.90 1.09
N LYS A 148 0.52 4.20 1.22
CA LYS A 148 1.35 3.74 2.33
C LYS A 148 0.75 4.08 3.70
N LYS A 149 0.00 5.19 3.83
CA LYS A 149 -0.67 5.59 5.08
C LYS A 149 -1.77 4.61 5.49
N ASN A 150 -2.39 3.91 4.54
CA ASN A 150 -3.58 3.10 4.78
C ASN A 150 -3.24 1.61 4.94
N ILE A 151 -2.37 1.08 4.06
CA ILE A 151 -2.01 -0.35 4.01
C ILE A 151 -0.57 -0.65 4.44
N GLY A 152 0.23 0.38 4.70
CA GLY A 152 1.59 0.24 5.21
C GLY A 152 1.62 0.11 6.74
N ALA A 153 2.83 0.20 7.30
CA ALA A 153 3.10 0.13 8.73
C ALA A 153 2.75 1.46 9.45
N ALA A 154 1.51 1.92 9.31
CA ALA A 154 1.02 3.16 9.90
C ALA A 154 0.09 2.88 11.09
N ALA A 155 0.18 3.71 12.13
CA ALA A 155 -0.78 3.69 13.23
C ALA A 155 -2.17 4.09 12.73
N GLY A 156 -3.23 3.38 13.16
CA GLY A 156 -4.58 3.58 12.65
C GLY A 156 -4.80 3.10 11.21
N GLY A 157 -3.81 2.51 10.54
CA GLY A 157 -3.98 1.88 9.22
C GLY A 157 -4.76 0.57 9.29
N ILE A 158 -5.12 0.02 8.14
CA ILE A 158 -5.89 -1.23 8.01
C ILE A 158 -5.19 -2.38 8.73
N VAL A 159 -3.86 -2.51 8.59
CA VAL A 159 -3.09 -3.56 9.27
C VAL A 159 -3.23 -3.46 10.79
N HIS A 160 -3.21 -2.24 11.34
CA HIS A 160 -3.33 -2.02 12.78
C HIS A 160 -4.75 -2.36 13.27
N ILE A 161 -5.78 -1.91 12.55
CA ILE A 161 -7.18 -2.19 12.90
C ILE A 161 -7.46 -3.69 12.81
N SER A 162 -7.06 -4.34 11.73
CA SER A 162 -7.20 -5.80 11.58
C SER A 162 -6.50 -6.57 12.69
N TYR A 163 -5.33 -6.11 13.14
CA TYR A 163 -4.62 -6.74 14.25
C TYR A 163 -5.39 -6.63 15.57
N ASN A 164 -5.96 -5.45 15.85
CA ASN A 164 -6.65 -5.21 17.12
C ASN A 164 -8.04 -5.87 17.17
N GLU A 165 -8.77 -5.89 16.04
CA GLU A 165 -10.14 -6.41 15.97
C GLU A 165 -10.19 -7.94 15.73
N LEU A 166 -9.29 -8.46 14.90
CA LEU A 166 -9.30 -9.86 14.46
C LEU A 166 -8.08 -10.65 14.95
N GLY A 167 -7.19 -10.00 15.69
CA GLY A 167 -5.97 -10.59 16.18
C GLY A 167 -4.88 -10.76 15.12
N PRO A 168 -3.77 -11.43 15.50
CA PRO A 168 -2.61 -11.66 14.65
C PRO A 168 -2.93 -12.38 13.33
N GLU A 169 -3.82 -13.37 13.38
CA GLU A 169 -4.20 -14.15 12.21
C GLU A 169 -5.00 -13.33 11.19
N GLY A 170 -5.90 -12.46 11.65
CA GLY A 170 -6.66 -11.56 10.77
C GLY A 170 -5.76 -10.57 10.04
N ALA A 171 -4.78 -9.97 10.73
CA ALA A 171 -3.80 -9.09 10.12
C ALA A 171 -2.91 -9.83 9.10
N MET A 172 -2.46 -11.04 9.44
CA MET A 172 -1.69 -11.88 8.52
C MET A 172 -2.50 -12.25 7.27
N ALA A 173 -3.76 -12.64 7.44
CA ALA A 173 -4.67 -12.97 6.34
C ALA A 173 -4.85 -11.78 5.38
N PHE A 174 -5.02 -10.57 5.93
CA PHE A 174 -5.08 -9.34 5.15
C PHE A 174 -3.79 -9.10 4.35
N LEU A 175 -2.62 -9.19 5.00
CA LEU A 175 -1.33 -9.00 4.33
C LEU A 175 -1.12 -9.99 3.18
N ASN A 176 -1.44 -11.25 3.40
CA ASN A 176 -1.33 -12.31 2.40
C ASN A 176 -2.31 -12.10 1.24
N GLY A 177 -3.58 -11.80 1.54
CA GLY A 177 -4.60 -11.60 0.51
C GLY A 177 -4.29 -10.40 -0.38
N VAL A 178 -3.79 -9.30 0.18
CA VAL A 178 -3.41 -8.12 -0.62
C VAL A 178 -2.25 -8.48 -1.53
N GLN A 179 -1.21 -9.14 -1.01
CA GLN A 179 -0.07 -9.56 -1.81
C GLN A 179 -0.49 -10.50 -2.95
N GLN A 180 -1.33 -11.50 -2.70
CA GLN A 180 -1.76 -12.46 -3.72
C GLN A 180 -2.59 -11.80 -4.84
N VAL A 181 -3.66 -11.08 -4.46
CA VAL A 181 -4.58 -10.47 -5.43
C VAL A 181 -3.90 -9.36 -6.22
N VAL A 182 -3.20 -8.46 -5.54
CA VAL A 182 -2.57 -7.30 -6.20
C VAL A 182 -1.41 -7.73 -7.08
N THR A 183 -0.58 -8.67 -6.64
CA THR A 183 0.57 -9.12 -7.45
C THR A 183 0.09 -9.87 -8.69
N TYR A 184 -0.96 -10.69 -8.57
CA TYR A 184 -1.57 -11.32 -9.75
C TYR A 184 -2.15 -10.30 -10.72
N TRP A 185 -2.85 -9.28 -10.23
CA TRP A 185 -3.35 -8.21 -11.10
C TRP A 185 -2.20 -7.43 -11.76
N LEU A 186 -1.16 -7.09 -11.00
CA LEU A 186 -0.01 -6.32 -11.47
C LEU A 186 0.82 -7.11 -12.50
N LEU A 187 0.91 -8.43 -12.36
CA LEU A 187 1.54 -9.32 -13.35
C LEU A 187 0.92 -9.16 -14.74
N ASN A 188 -0.41 -8.99 -14.81
CA ASN A 188 -1.13 -8.85 -16.06
C ASN A 188 -1.19 -7.39 -16.57
N ASN A 189 -1.14 -6.40 -15.69
CA ASN A 189 -1.17 -4.99 -16.07
C ASN A 189 0.22 -4.44 -16.43
N GLY A 190 1.25 -4.92 -15.75
CA GLY A 190 2.62 -4.40 -15.83
C GLY A 190 2.82 -3.08 -15.09
N HIS A 191 4.06 -2.86 -14.68
CA HIS A 191 4.60 -1.59 -14.23
C HIS A 191 6.08 -1.54 -14.58
N SER A 192 6.54 -0.39 -15.05
CA SER A 192 7.93 -0.13 -15.39
C SER A 192 8.17 1.37 -15.28
N ILE A 193 9.45 1.74 -15.24
CA ILE A 193 9.96 3.11 -15.27
C ILE A 193 11.12 3.13 -16.25
N GLY A 194 11.25 4.21 -17.03
CA GLY A 194 12.34 4.41 -17.96
C GLY A 194 12.90 5.82 -17.92
N ILE A 195 13.89 6.10 -18.76
CA ILE A 195 14.49 7.44 -18.88
C ILE A 195 13.47 8.52 -19.26
N GLY A 196 12.39 8.15 -19.97
CA GLY A 196 11.32 9.08 -20.33
C GLY A 196 10.60 9.66 -19.12
N ASP A 197 10.52 8.92 -18.01
CA ASP A 197 9.89 9.40 -16.77
C ASP A 197 10.76 10.41 -16.01
N THR A 198 12.05 10.52 -16.36
CA THR A 198 13.01 11.42 -15.72
C THR A 198 13.26 12.70 -16.49
N ILE A 199 12.71 12.85 -17.71
CA ILE A 199 12.93 14.02 -18.57
C ILE A 199 11.74 14.97 -18.41
N PRO A 200 11.92 16.16 -17.78
CA PRO A 200 10.85 17.16 -17.69
C PRO A 200 10.59 17.81 -19.05
N ASP A 201 9.45 18.49 -19.18
CA ASP A 201 9.15 19.27 -20.37
C ASP A 201 10.12 20.46 -20.51
N ALA A 202 10.36 20.87 -21.76
CA ALA A 202 11.33 21.92 -22.08
C ALA A 202 10.99 23.27 -21.42
N ALA A 203 9.69 23.57 -21.24
CA ALA A 203 9.28 24.81 -20.57
C ALA A 203 9.59 24.76 -19.07
N THR A 204 9.41 23.62 -18.41
CA THR A 204 9.83 23.42 -17.02
C THR A 204 11.35 23.51 -16.87
N ILE A 205 12.12 22.92 -17.78
CA ILE A 205 13.60 23.03 -17.76
C ILE A 205 14.04 24.50 -17.85
N ALA A 206 13.45 25.27 -18.77
CA ALA A 206 13.76 26.69 -18.92
C ALA A 206 13.43 27.49 -17.64
N LYS A 207 12.27 27.23 -17.01
CA LYS A 207 11.89 27.87 -15.74
C LYS A 207 12.83 27.53 -14.60
N VAL A 208 13.22 26.26 -14.48
CA VAL A 208 14.19 25.81 -13.48
C VAL A 208 15.53 26.53 -13.67
N GLN A 209 15.98 26.68 -14.93
CA GLN A 209 17.23 27.38 -15.23
C GLN A 209 17.18 28.85 -14.80
N VAL A 210 16.07 29.55 -15.08
CA VAL A 210 15.89 30.95 -14.64
C VAL A 210 16.01 31.07 -13.11
N HIS A 211 15.33 30.22 -12.35
CA HIS A 211 15.42 30.25 -10.89
C HIS A 211 16.83 29.94 -10.37
N ILE A 212 17.54 28.99 -10.99
CA ILE A 212 18.93 28.70 -10.63
C ILE A 212 19.83 29.93 -10.84
N ASP A 213 19.62 30.66 -11.94
CA ASP A 213 20.44 31.83 -12.26
C ASP A 213 20.12 33.02 -11.36
N GLU A 214 18.86 33.22 -10.97
CA GLU A 214 18.44 34.20 -9.97
C GLU A 214 19.11 33.95 -8.60
N GLU A 215 19.05 32.71 -8.10
CA GLU A 215 19.65 32.35 -6.81
C GLU A 215 21.17 32.44 -6.84
N LYS A 216 21.81 32.08 -7.96
CA LYS A 216 23.27 32.27 -8.13
C LYS A 216 23.66 33.75 -8.09
N ALA A 217 22.85 34.62 -8.70
CA ALA A 217 23.10 36.06 -8.68
C ALA A 217 22.98 36.62 -7.24
N GLU A 218 22.01 36.13 -6.47
CA GLU A 218 21.85 36.53 -5.07
C GLU A 218 23.03 36.07 -4.20
N VAL A 219 23.49 34.82 -4.37
CA VAL A 219 24.69 34.33 -3.67
C VAL A 219 25.93 35.16 -4.03
N ALA A 220 26.10 35.54 -5.29
CA ALA A 220 27.20 36.39 -5.73
C ALA A 220 27.13 37.78 -5.07
N ARG A 221 25.93 38.36 -5.00
CA ARG A 221 25.69 39.65 -4.32
C ARG A 221 26.06 39.58 -2.84
N LEU A 222 25.60 38.53 -2.14
CA LEU A 222 25.89 38.33 -0.72
C LEU A 222 27.38 38.08 -0.46
N THR A 223 28.05 37.30 -1.31
CA THR A 223 29.49 37.03 -1.20
C THR A 223 30.30 38.31 -1.38
N ALA A 224 29.94 39.14 -2.36
CA ALA A 224 30.56 40.44 -2.56
C ALA A 224 30.39 41.36 -1.35
N MET A 225 29.19 41.40 -0.74
CA MET A 225 28.95 42.15 0.50
C MET A 225 29.78 41.63 1.68
N ALA A 226 29.91 40.31 1.82
CA ALA A 226 30.66 39.70 2.92
C ALA A 226 32.18 39.90 2.79
N THR A 227 32.71 39.97 1.57
CA THR A 227 34.16 40.13 1.30
C THR A 227 34.60 41.59 1.29
N ALA A 228 33.64 42.53 1.23
CA ALA A 228 33.91 43.97 1.27
C ALA A 228 34.04 44.55 2.69
N ASN A 229 33.84 43.74 3.74
CA ASN A 229 34.16 44.04 5.14
C ASN A 229 35.51 43.45 5.52
#